data_AF-A0A671DJD3-F1
#
_entry.id   AF-A0A671DJD3-F1
#
_cell.length_a   1.000
_cell.length_b   1.000
_cell.length_c   1.000
_cell.angle_alpha   90.00
_cell.angle_beta   90.00
_cell.angle_gamma   90.00
#
_symmetry.space_group_name_H-M   'P 1'
#
loop_
_entity.id
_entity.type
_entity.pdbx_description
1 polymer ?
#
loop_
_entity_poly.entity_id
_entity_poly.type
_entity_poly.pdbx_seq_one_letter_code
_entity_poly.pdbx_strand_id
1 'polypeptide(L)'
;ISEANPTSPSIFPLSLGSTDQAGHVVIGCLIQGFFPSEPLNVTWSHSGEAVSTRNFPPVQAAGGSLYSMTSQLTLPADQCSDGASKTCHVQHNSNFNKAVAVPCKGQRLSGQVWAATFPW
;
A
#
# COMPACT_ATOMS: atom_id res chain seq x y z
N ILE A 1 -4.48 13.94 33.72
CA ILE A 1 -4.98 13.41 32.43
C ILE A 1 -4.54 11.97 32.38
N SER A 2 -5.46 11.00 32.33
CA SER A 2 -5.09 9.60 32.10
C SER A 2 -4.68 9.51 30.63
N GLU A 3 -3.39 9.32 30.37
CA GLU A 3 -2.92 8.97 29.03
C GLU A 3 -3.47 7.58 28.70
N ALA A 4 -4.29 7.50 27.64
CA ALA A 4 -4.72 6.22 27.12
C ALA A 4 -3.50 5.50 26.52
N ASN A 5 -3.36 4.21 26.80
CA ASN A 5 -2.20 3.42 26.40
C ASN A 5 -2.11 3.30 24.86
N PRO A 6 -0.93 3.50 24.24
CA PRO A 6 -0.77 3.32 22.81
C PRO A 6 -1.19 1.92 22.35
N THR A 7 -1.93 1.85 21.25
CA THR A 7 -2.35 0.59 20.63
C THR A 7 -1.65 0.45 19.28
N SER A 8 -0.93 -0.66 19.11
CA SER A 8 -0.21 -0.99 17.88
C SER A 8 -1.18 -1.35 16.74
N PRO A 9 -0.97 -0.85 15.51
CA PRO A 9 -1.81 -1.19 14.37
C PRO A 9 -1.65 -2.64 13.92
N SER A 10 -2.70 -3.14 13.27
CA SER A 10 -2.59 -4.22 12.29
C SER A 10 -2.42 -3.63 10.89
N ILE A 11 -1.58 -4.25 10.06
CA ILE A 11 -1.31 -3.80 8.69
C ILE A 11 -1.75 -4.87 7.71
N PHE A 12 -2.59 -4.50 6.74
CA PHE A 12 -3.10 -5.40 5.71
C PHE A 12 -2.67 -4.92 4.32
N PRO A 13 -2.07 -5.79 3.49
CA PRO A 13 -1.72 -5.44 2.12
C PRO A 13 -2.98 -5.31 1.25
N LEU A 14 -3.00 -4.28 0.40
CA LEU A 14 -4.06 -4.03 -0.58
C LEU A 14 -3.45 -4.05 -1.98
N SER A 15 -3.98 -4.90 -2.86
CA SER A 15 -3.55 -4.97 -4.26
C SER A 15 -4.77 -4.84 -5.16
N LEU A 16 -4.79 -3.83 -6.03
CA LEU A 16 -5.81 -3.75 -7.06
C LEU A 16 -5.42 -4.69 -8.21
N GLY A 17 -6.40 -5.43 -8.74
CA GLY A 17 -6.17 -6.45 -9.77
C GLY A 17 -6.18 -5.91 -11.20
N SER A 18 -6.27 -4.59 -11.38
CA SER A 18 -6.35 -3.94 -12.68
C SER A 18 -5.51 -2.66 -12.69
N THR A 19 -5.07 -2.29 -13.88
CA THR A 19 -4.46 -0.99 -14.13
C THR A 19 -5.52 0.10 -14.28
N ASP A 20 -5.14 1.35 -14.00
CA ASP A 20 -5.96 2.51 -14.35
C ASP A 20 -5.94 2.78 -15.88
N GLN A 21 -6.70 3.79 -16.32
CA GLN A 21 -6.75 4.17 -17.75
C GLN A 21 -5.41 4.63 -18.32
N ALA A 22 -4.46 5.01 -17.47
CA ALA A 22 -3.12 5.46 -17.84
C ALA A 22 -2.07 4.33 -17.75
N GLY A 23 -2.49 3.10 -17.42
CA GLY A 23 -1.60 1.94 -17.33
C GLY A 23 -0.83 1.83 -16.02
N HIS A 24 -1.26 2.53 -14.95
CA HIS A 24 -0.66 2.41 -13.63
C HIS A 24 -1.27 1.27 -12.82
N VAL A 25 -0.43 0.59 -12.05
CA VAL A 25 -0.83 -0.31 -10.98
C VAL A 25 -0.97 0.50 -9.69
N VAL A 26 -2.05 0.23 -8.96
CA VAL A 26 -2.29 0.84 -7.65
C VAL A 26 -2.30 -0.24 -6.58
N ILE A 27 -1.44 -0.07 -5.60
CA ILE A 27 -1.37 -0.92 -4.40
C ILE A 27 -1.43 -0.06 -3.15
N GLY A 28 -1.59 -0.68 -1.98
CA GLY A 28 -1.66 0.05 -0.73
C GLY A 28 -1.49 -0.83 0.50
N CYS A 29 -1.52 -0.20 1.66
CA CYS A 29 -1.59 -0.87 2.95
C CYS A 29 -2.67 -0.19 3.81
N LEU A 30 -3.59 -0.99 4.34
CA LEU A 30 -4.55 -0.57 5.35
C LEU A 30 -3.88 -0.73 6.72
N ILE A 31 -3.85 0.35 7.49
CA ILE A 31 -3.30 0.41 8.84
C ILE A 31 -4.50 0.61 9.77
N GLN A 32 -4.82 -0.38 10.59
CA GLN A 32 -6.09 -0.43 11.32
C GLN A 32 -5.86 -0.68 12.82
N GLY A 33 -6.67 -0.01 13.64
CA GLY A 33 -6.77 -0.31 15.07
C GLY A 33 -5.68 0.35 15.90
N PHE A 34 -5.15 1.50 15.49
CA PHE A 34 -4.08 2.19 16.22
C PHE A 34 -4.59 3.36 17.05
N PHE A 35 -3.85 3.71 18.10
CA PHE A 35 -4.08 4.90 18.93
C PHE A 35 -2.77 5.32 19.60
N PRO A 36 -2.45 6.63 19.73
CA PRO A 36 -3.15 7.81 19.19
C PRO A 36 -3.09 7.91 17.66
N SER A 37 -3.76 8.88 17.05
CA SER A 37 -3.71 9.09 15.60
C SER A 37 -2.32 9.49 15.08
N GLU A 38 -1.51 10.15 15.91
CA GLU A 38 -0.17 10.64 15.59
C GLU A 38 0.77 10.49 16.80
N PRO A 39 2.10 10.41 16.59
CA PRO A 39 2.80 10.35 15.30
C PRO A 39 2.65 9.01 14.57
N LEU A 40 2.41 9.10 13.26
CA LEU A 40 2.34 7.96 12.34
C LEU A 40 3.09 8.31 11.05
N ASN A 41 4.10 7.51 10.71
CA ASN A 41 4.87 7.66 9.49
C ASN A 41 4.73 6.40 8.63
N VAL A 42 4.47 6.60 7.34
CA VAL A 42 4.31 5.52 6.37
C VAL A 42 5.18 5.79 5.16
N THR A 43 6.06 4.85 4.85
CA THR A 43 6.99 4.94 3.72
C THR A 43 6.96 3.67 2.87
N TRP A 44 7.41 3.78 1.63
CA TRP A 44 7.45 2.67 0.67
C TRP A 44 8.88 2.35 0.26
N SER A 45 9.16 1.08 -0.04
CA SER A 45 10.48 0.64 -0.53
C SER A 45 10.81 1.10 -1.95
N HIS A 46 9.88 1.79 -2.63
CA HIS A 46 10.02 2.19 -4.02
C HIS A 46 9.54 3.63 -4.19
N SER A 47 10.36 4.43 -4.85
CA SER A 47 10.12 5.83 -5.19
C SER A 47 10.78 6.16 -6.53
N GLY A 48 10.35 7.24 -7.19
CA GLY A 48 10.85 7.64 -8.51
C GLY A 48 9.96 8.69 -9.17
N GLU A 49 10.35 9.22 -10.33
CA GLU A 49 9.63 10.32 -11.00
C GLU A 49 8.17 10.00 -11.36
N ALA A 50 7.87 8.76 -11.74
CA ALA A 50 6.52 8.32 -12.11
C ALA A 50 5.77 7.60 -10.96
N VAL A 51 6.33 7.62 -9.75
CA VAL A 51 5.80 6.91 -8.58
C VAL A 51 5.16 7.91 -7.65
N SER A 52 3.88 7.73 -7.33
CA SER A 52 3.19 8.60 -6.37
C SER A 52 2.75 7.83 -5.13
N THR A 53 3.04 8.40 -3.96
CA THR A 53 2.51 7.92 -2.69
C THR A 53 1.44 8.88 -2.19
N ARG A 54 0.32 8.33 -1.73
CA ARG A 54 -0.75 9.11 -1.10
C ARG A 54 -1.12 8.48 0.24
N ASN A 55 -0.86 9.22 1.32
CA ASN A 55 -1.30 8.86 2.65
C ASN A 55 -2.65 9.53 2.92
N PHE A 56 -3.68 8.73 3.12
CA PHE A 56 -4.99 9.23 3.52
C PHE A 56 -4.98 9.50 5.03
N PRO A 57 -5.68 10.55 5.51
CA PRO A 57 -5.67 10.90 6.92
C PRO A 57 -6.29 9.78 7.78
N PRO A 58 -5.82 9.60 9.03
CA PRO A 58 -6.46 8.72 9.99
C PRO A 58 -7.92 9.08 10.24
N VAL A 59 -8.78 8.07 10.22
CA VAL A 59 -10.21 8.18 10.53
C VAL A 59 -10.52 7.32 11.75
N GLN A 60 -11.24 7.89 12.71
CA GLN A 60 -11.68 7.18 13.91
C GLN A 60 -12.82 6.22 13.57
N ALA A 61 -12.73 4.98 14.03
CA ALA A 61 -13.81 4.01 13.86
C ALA A 61 -15.07 4.46 14.60
N ALA A 62 -16.24 4.26 13.99
CA ALA A 62 -17.52 4.64 14.59
C ALA A 62 -17.71 3.96 15.96
N GLY A 63 -17.99 4.75 16.99
CA GLY A 63 -18.22 4.26 18.35
C GLY A 63 -16.98 3.75 19.10
N GLY A 64 -15.78 3.89 18.54
CA GLY A 64 -14.51 3.46 19.16
C GLY A 64 -13.53 4.61 19.38
N SER A 65 -12.41 4.31 20.04
CA SER A 65 -11.27 5.22 20.23
C SER A 65 -10.12 4.96 19.25
N LEU A 66 -10.22 3.94 18.41
CA LEU A 66 -9.15 3.50 17.51
C LEU A 66 -9.27 4.14 16.13
N TYR A 67 -8.12 4.39 15.51
CA TYR A 67 -7.98 4.99 14.20
C TYR A 67 -7.62 3.94 13.14
N SER A 68 -7.95 4.26 11.89
CA SER A 68 -7.49 3.54 10.70
C SER A 68 -7.06 4.54 9.64
N MET A 69 -6.05 4.21 8.84
CA MET A 69 -5.65 4.97 7.67
C MET A 69 -5.21 4.04 6.55
N THR A 70 -5.12 4.58 5.34
CA THR A 70 -4.60 3.85 4.18
C THR A 70 -3.45 4.65 3.57
N SER A 71 -2.38 3.96 3.19
CA SER A 71 -1.37 4.51 2.29
C SER A 71 -1.48 3.81 0.94
N GLN A 72 -1.51 4.60 -0.13
CA GLN A 72 -1.58 4.16 -1.51
C GLN A 72 -0.25 4.43 -2.20
N LEU A 73 0.22 3.48 -3.00
CA LEU A 73 1.33 3.62 -3.93
C LEU A 73 0.83 3.37 -5.35
N THR A 74 1.04 4.35 -6.23
CA THR A 74 0.71 4.27 -7.66
C THR A 74 2.01 4.20 -8.44
N LEU A 75 2.10 3.20 -9.31
CA LEU A 75 3.31 2.86 -10.05
C LEU A 75 2.98 2.58 -11.51
N PRO A 76 3.87 2.91 -12.46
CA PRO A 76 3.81 2.33 -13.79
C PRO A 76 3.82 0.79 -13.74
N ALA A 77 3.10 0.13 -14.64
CA ALA A 77 2.94 -1.33 -14.62
C ALA A 77 4.28 -2.09 -14.78
N ASP A 78 5.23 -1.54 -15.54
CA ASP A 78 6.58 -2.07 -15.70
C ASP A 78 7.41 -2.04 -14.39
N GLN A 79 7.04 -1.18 -13.45
CA GLN A 79 7.67 -1.10 -12.12
C GLN A 79 6.99 -1.99 -11.07
N CYS A 80 5.89 -2.67 -11.42
CA CYS A 80 5.10 -3.53 -10.54
C CYS A 80 4.65 -4.80 -11.27
N SER A 81 5.63 -5.56 -11.78
CA SER A 81 5.41 -6.82 -12.51
C SER A 81 4.74 -7.90 -11.66
N ASP A 82 4.10 -8.86 -12.32
CA ASP A 82 3.49 -10.00 -11.64
C ASP A 82 4.54 -10.80 -10.84
N GLY A 83 4.17 -11.22 -9.63
CA GLY A 83 5.08 -11.86 -8.67
C GLY A 83 6.02 -10.91 -7.92
N ALA A 84 6.11 -9.63 -8.31
CA ALA A 84 6.83 -8.64 -7.52
C ALA A 84 6.01 -8.19 -6.29
N SER A 85 6.69 -7.55 -5.33
CA SER A 85 6.03 -6.88 -4.21
C SER A 85 6.73 -5.58 -3.86
N LYS A 86 5.99 -4.64 -3.30
CA LYS A 86 6.53 -3.41 -2.72
C LYS A 86 6.26 -3.39 -1.24
N THR A 87 7.19 -2.86 -0.47
CA THR A 87 7.09 -2.91 0.99
C THR A 87 6.53 -1.61 1.53
N CYS A 88 5.45 -1.69 2.29
CA CYS A 88 4.91 -0.59 3.10
C CYS A 88 5.50 -0.70 4.51
N HIS A 89 6.26 0.32 4.91
CA HIS A 89 6.83 0.47 6.25
C HIS A 89 5.96 1.41 7.06
N VAL A 90 5.56 0.97 8.25
CA VAL A 90 4.67 1.70 9.14
C VAL A 90 5.36 1.86 10.48
N GLN A 91 5.56 3.12 10.86
CA GLN A 91 6.07 3.50 12.16
C GLN A 91 4.99 4.27 12.91
N HIS A 92 4.55 3.73 14.03
CA HIS A 92 3.53 4.34 14.88
C HIS A 92 4.09 4.52 16.29
N ASN A 93 4.22 5.79 16.69
CA ASN A 93 5.00 6.15 17.88
C ASN A 93 6.41 5.55 17.87
N SER A 94 7.05 5.48 19.03
CA SER A 94 8.32 4.77 19.24
C SER A 94 8.15 3.25 19.40
N ASN A 95 6.93 2.77 19.60
CA ASN A 95 6.66 1.41 20.08
C ASN A 95 6.32 0.41 18.96
N PHE A 96 5.99 0.89 17.76
CA PHE A 96 5.62 0.03 16.64
C PHE A 96 6.36 0.41 15.37
N ASN A 97 7.05 -0.58 14.80
CA ASN A 97 7.70 -0.49 13.51
C ASN A 97 7.54 -1.84 12.81
N LYS A 98 6.77 -1.87 11.73
CA LYS A 98 6.59 -3.07 10.91
C LYS A 98 6.61 -2.74 9.43
N ALA A 99 7.10 -3.70 8.67
CA ALA A 99 7.09 -3.71 7.22
C ALA A 99 6.16 -4.82 6.73
N VAL A 100 5.30 -4.51 5.75
CA VAL A 100 4.46 -5.51 5.08
C VAL A 100 4.76 -5.52 3.59
N ALA A 101 4.94 -6.70 3.01
CA ALA A 101 5.04 -6.86 1.57
C ALA A 101 3.65 -6.76 0.96
N VAL A 102 3.49 -5.87 -0.02
CA VAL A 102 2.26 -5.67 -0.77
C VAL A 102 2.46 -6.22 -2.17
N PRO A 103 1.77 -7.31 -2.54
CA PRO A 103 1.94 -7.93 -3.84
C PRO A 103 1.53 -6.99 -4.98
N CYS A 104 2.33 -6.94 -6.03
CA CYS A 104 1.90 -6.47 -7.33
C CYS A 104 1.00 -7.55 -7.93
N LYS A 105 -0.30 -7.26 -8.09
CA LYS A 105 -1.15 -8.12 -8.91
C LYS A 105 -1.07 -7.60 -10.33
N GLY A 106 -0.18 -8.20 -11.11
CA GLY A 106 -0.11 -7.92 -12.54
C GLY A 106 -1.44 -8.26 -13.19
N GLN A 107 -1.87 -7.45 -14.15
CA GLN A 107 -2.88 -7.93 -15.08
C GLN A 107 -2.31 -9.17 -15.77
N ARG A 108 -3.04 -10.28 -15.69
CA ARG A 108 -3.10 -11.21 -16.80
C ARG A 108 -3.59 -10.38 -17.97
N LEU A 109 -2.73 -10.02 -18.90
CA LEU A 109 -3.12 -9.30 -20.12
C LEU A 109 -4.29 -10.08 -20.74
N SER A 110 -5.51 -9.58 -20.60
CA SER A 110 -6.65 -10.04 -21.37
C SER A 110 -6.40 -9.56 -22.81
N GLY A 111 -5.51 -10.24 -23.51
CA GLY A 111 -4.97 -9.76 -24.77
C GLY A 111 -3.59 -10.26 -25.16
N GLN A 112 -3.05 -11.32 -24.54
CA GLN A 112 -1.92 -12.04 -25.16
C GLN A 112 -2.45 -12.82 -26.38
N VAL A 113 -2.68 -12.10 -27.49
CA VAL A 113 -2.39 -12.66 -28.81
C VAL A 113 -0.91 -13.03 -28.72
N TRP A 114 -0.68 -14.32 -28.80
CA TRP A 114 0.62 -14.95 -28.94
C TRP A 114 1.30 -14.38 -30.19
N ALA A 115 1.94 -13.22 -30.07
CA ALA A 115 3.04 -12.87 -30.97
C ALA A 115 4.28 -13.66 -30.53
N ALA A 116 4.15 -14.99 -30.46
CA ALA A 116 5.29 -15.87 -30.56
C ALA A 116 5.71 -15.84 -32.04
N THR A 117 6.85 -15.20 -32.31
CA THR A 117 7.95 -15.68 -33.17
C THR A 117 7.55 -16.64 -34.31
N PHE A 118 7.91 -16.41 -35.57
CA PHE A 118 9.28 -16.55 -36.08
C PHE A 118 9.45 -15.92 -37.48
N PRO A 119 10.68 -15.54 -37.86
CA PRO A 119 11.04 -15.07 -39.19
C PRO A 119 11.18 -16.24 -40.18
N TRP A 120 10.44 -16.20 -41.29
CA TRP A 120 10.78 -16.78 -42.60
C TRP A 120 10.24 -15.85 -43.68
#